data_AF-Q9HIG4-F1
#
_entry.id   AF-Q9HIG4-F1
#
_cell.length_a   1.000
_cell.length_b   1.000
_cell.length_c   1.000
_cell.angle_alpha   90.00
_cell.angle_beta   90.00
_cell.angle_gamma   90.00
#
_symmetry.space_group_name_H-M   'P 1'
#
loop_
_entity.id
_entity.type
_entity.pdbx_description
1 polymer ?
#
loop_
_entity_poly.entity_id
_entity_poly.type
_entity_poly.pdbx_seq_one_letter_code
_entity_poly.pdbx_strand_id
1 'polypeptide(L)'
;MKVRCILFCDGGDLPGIQNAIIRRHSDSLELSFFIDDRKISEILNENCSYAIVLCQDCKKDFHADPDAAFRNARYLVSRERFWEAHEALEDAWRSAYGSRKDRIQALIWIVAAQVHWQMGQADTAVRMHQKAMDVISSDLEFHYPLTANEFDHLISRV
;
A
#
# COMPACT_ATOMS: atom_id res chain seq x y z
N MET A 1 11.09 -20.11 -9.15
CA MET A 1 9.65 -19.75 -9.12
C MET A 1 9.50 -18.28 -9.50
N LYS A 2 8.36 -17.87 -10.09
CA LYS A 2 8.10 -16.44 -10.34
C LYS A 2 7.56 -15.80 -9.06
N VAL A 3 8.21 -14.74 -8.60
CA VAL A 3 7.85 -14.01 -7.38
C VAL A 3 7.61 -12.54 -7.69
N ARG A 4 6.86 -11.85 -6.83
CA ARG A 4 6.77 -10.39 -6.87
C ARG A 4 7.87 -9.82 -5.99
N CYS A 5 8.72 -8.97 -6.56
CA CYS A 5 9.73 -8.22 -5.82
C CYS A 5 9.30 -6.75 -5.73
N ILE A 6 9.44 -6.17 -4.55
CA ILE A 6 9.23 -4.75 -4.29
C ILE A 6 10.54 -4.20 -3.77
N LEU A 7 11.20 -3.35 -4.55
CA LEU A 7 12.45 -2.68 -4.17
C LEU A 7 12.14 -1.28 -3.69
N PHE A 8 12.83 -0.85 -2.64
CA PHE A 8 12.84 0.53 -2.18
C PHE A 8 14.24 1.10 -2.39
N CYS A 9 14.33 2.18 -3.17
CA CYS A 9 15.58 2.78 -3.61
C CYS A 9 15.65 4.26 -3.19
N ASP A 10 16.80 4.66 -2.64
CA ASP A 10 17.05 6.02 -2.15
C ASP A 10 17.87 6.79 -3.20
N GLY A 11 17.18 7.34 -4.21
CA GLY A 11 17.83 8.08 -5.30
C GLY A 11 18.78 7.24 -6.18
N GLY A 12 19.45 7.89 -7.14
CA GLY A 12 20.40 7.23 -8.05
C GLY A 12 19.78 6.60 -9.30
N ASP A 13 20.63 5.91 -10.08
CA ASP A 13 20.19 5.21 -11.29
C ASP A 13 19.32 4.01 -10.93
N LEU A 14 18.11 4.01 -11.48
CA LEU A 14 17.18 2.90 -11.29
C LEU A 14 17.69 1.66 -12.02
N PRO A 15 17.56 0.47 -11.42
CA PRO A 15 17.83 -0.75 -12.14
C PRO A 15 16.94 -0.80 -13.39
N GLY A 16 17.50 -1.24 -14.51
CA GLY A 16 16.85 -1.29 -15.83
C GLY A 16 15.75 -2.35 -15.93
N ILE A 17 14.75 -2.27 -15.06
CA ILE A 17 13.68 -3.25 -14.90
C ILE A 17 12.54 -2.90 -15.83
N GLN A 18 12.25 -3.80 -16.77
CA GLN A 18 11.11 -3.65 -17.67
C GLN A 18 9.80 -3.99 -16.95
N ASN A 19 8.73 -3.25 -17.28
CA ASN A 19 7.37 -3.47 -16.78
C ASN A 19 7.23 -3.36 -15.25
N ALA A 20 8.11 -2.62 -14.57
CA ALA A 20 7.94 -2.30 -13.17
C ALA A 20 6.80 -1.29 -12.97
N ILE A 21 5.95 -1.55 -11.97
CA ILE A 21 5.09 -0.51 -11.41
C ILE A 21 5.96 0.38 -10.54
N ILE A 22 5.96 1.67 -10.85
CA ILE A 22 6.75 2.68 -10.14
C ILE A 22 5.83 3.45 -9.21
N ARG A 23 6.16 3.49 -7.92
CA ARG A 23 5.49 4.29 -6.90
C ARG A 23 6.49 5.29 -6.30
N ARG A 24 6.19 6.58 -6.37
CA ARG A 24 7.04 7.66 -5.85
C ARG A 24 6.64 8.02 -4.44
N HIS A 25 7.55 7.82 -3.50
CA HIS A 25 7.42 8.29 -2.13
C HIS A 25 8.01 9.72 -2.03
N SER A 26 7.83 10.39 -0.89
CA SER A 26 8.37 11.73 -0.67
C SER A 26 9.91 11.77 -0.67
N ASP A 27 10.56 10.70 -0.21
CA ASP A 27 12.02 10.60 -0.04
C ASP A 27 12.67 9.45 -0.84
N SER A 28 11.88 8.58 -1.45
CA SER A 28 12.36 7.32 -2.03
C SER A 28 11.51 6.88 -3.22
N LEU A 29 11.94 5.81 -3.89
CA LEU A 29 11.21 5.18 -4.98
C LEU A 29 10.92 3.72 -4.66
N GLU A 30 9.71 3.28 -4.97
CA GLU A 30 9.30 1.90 -4.88
C GLU A 30 9.09 1.30 -6.29
N LEU A 31 9.75 0.17 -6.56
CA LEU A 31 9.66 -0.58 -7.81
C LEU A 31 9.03 -1.95 -7.55
N SER A 32 7.84 -2.19 -8.09
CA SER A 32 7.13 -3.47 -7.97
C SER A 32 7.09 -4.20 -9.30
N PHE A 33 7.71 -5.38 -9.38
CA PHE A 33 7.80 -6.17 -10.60
C PHE A 33 7.81 -7.67 -10.30
N PHE A 34 7.68 -8.48 -11.35
CA PHE A 34 7.83 -9.92 -11.23
C PHE A 34 9.19 -10.38 -11.73
N ILE A 35 9.78 -11.34 -11.01
CA ILE A 35 11.08 -11.90 -11.35
C ILE A 35 11.15 -13.40 -11.02
N ASP A 36 12.06 -14.11 -11.68
CA ASP A 36 12.48 -15.45 -11.26
C ASP A 36 13.30 -15.34 -9.95
N ASP A 37 12.90 -16.06 -8.91
CA ASP A 37 13.56 -16.07 -7.60
C ASP A 37 15.09 -16.29 -7.67
N ARG A 38 15.57 -17.07 -8.63
CA ARG A 38 17.00 -17.33 -8.85
C ARG A 38 17.79 -16.09 -9.25
N LYS A 39 17.11 -15.04 -9.73
CA LYS A 39 17.72 -13.78 -10.20
C LYS A 39 17.61 -12.63 -9.20
N ILE A 40 17.03 -12.85 -8.01
CA ILE A 40 16.86 -11.77 -7.02
C ILE A 40 18.20 -11.13 -6.66
N SER A 41 19.23 -11.94 -6.44
CA SER A 41 20.58 -11.45 -6.08
C SER A 41 21.23 -10.58 -7.16
N GLU A 42 20.79 -10.68 -8.41
CA GLU A 42 21.33 -9.88 -9.51
C GLU A 42 20.76 -8.44 -9.52
N ILE A 43 19.62 -8.22 -8.86
CA ILE A 43 18.92 -6.93 -8.88
C ILE A 43 19.16 -6.13 -7.60
N LEU A 44 19.47 -6.81 -6.50
CA LEU A 44 19.89 -6.14 -5.27
C LEU A 44 21.23 -5.45 -5.53
N ASN A 45 21.20 -4.13 -5.70
CA ASN A 45 22.37 -3.28 -5.81
C ASN A 45 22.50 -2.38 -4.57
N GLU A 46 23.62 -1.68 -4.45
CA GLU A 46 23.92 -0.80 -3.31
C GLU A 46 22.93 0.38 -3.15
N ASN A 47 22.16 0.72 -4.20
CA ASN A 47 21.16 1.79 -4.17
C ASN A 47 19.78 1.31 -3.67
N CYS A 48 19.61 0.02 -3.41
CA CYS A 48 18.39 -0.55 -2.84
C CYS A 48 18.55 -0.68 -1.32
N SER A 49 17.78 0.10 -0.56
CA SER A 49 17.83 0.08 0.90
C SER A 49 17.29 -1.23 1.46
N TYR A 50 16.24 -1.77 0.85
CA TYR A 50 15.71 -3.10 1.12
C TYR A 50 14.78 -3.59 0.00
N ALA A 51 14.51 -4.90 0.01
CA ALA A 51 13.59 -5.56 -0.90
C ALA A 51 12.60 -6.44 -0.15
N ILE A 52 11.37 -6.51 -0.64
CA ILE A 52 10.34 -7.43 -0.18
C ILE A 52 10.06 -8.43 -1.29
N VAL A 53 10.17 -9.72 -0.97
CA VAL A 53 9.93 -10.81 -1.91
C VAL A 53 8.66 -11.53 -1.49
N LEU A 54 7.65 -11.48 -2.34
CA LEU A 54 6.34 -12.07 -2.11
C LEU A 54 6.17 -13.29 -3.02
N CYS A 55 6.02 -14.45 -2.39
CA CYS A 55 5.59 -15.68 -3.04
C CYS A 55 4.06 -15.68 -3.18
N GLN A 56 3.54 -15.65 -4.41
CA GLN A 56 2.09 -15.64 -4.64
C GLN A 56 1.43 -17.00 -4.42
N ASP A 57 2.20 -18.09 -4.62
CA ASP A 57 1.70 -19.45 -4.51
C ASP A 57 1.77 -20.01 -3.08
N CYS A 58 2.31 -19.23 -2.14
CA CYS A 58 2.42 -19.61 -0.76
C CYS A 58 1.06 -19.44 -0.07
N LYS A 59 0.44 -20.56 0.33
CA LYS A 59 -0.84 -20.55 1.06
C LYS A 59 -0.71 -19.70 2.32
N LYS A 60 -1.54 -18.66 2.43
CA LYS A 60 -1.72 -17.90 3.67
C LYS A 60 -2.76 -18.63 4.53
N ASP A 61 -2.33 -19.60 5.33
CA ASP A 61 -3.17 -20.17 6.40
C ASP A 61 -3.15 -19.24 7.61
N PHE A 62 -3.60 -18.00 7.43
CA PHE A 62 -3.58 -16.98 8.47
C PHE A 62 -5.01 -16.58 8.86
N HIS A 63 -5.34 -16.72 10.13
CA HIS A 63 -6.55 -16.11 10.68
C HIS A 63 -6.30 -14.60 10.81
N ALA A 64 -6.97 -13.81 9.97
CA ALA A 64 -6.85 -12.36 9.99
C ALA A 64 -7.36 -11.80 11.33
N ASP A 65 -6.46 -11.26 12.16
CA ASP A 65 -6.78 -10.39 13.28
C ASP A 65 -6.97 -8.96 12.74
N PRO A 66 -8.21 -8.43 12.70
CA PRO A 66 -8.48 -7.09 12.19
C PRO A 66 -7.69 -6.01 12.92
N ASP A 67 -7.47 -6.15 14.23
CA ASP A 67 -6.78 -5.14 15.02
C ASP A 67 -5.27 -5.14 14.69
N ALA A 68 -4.68 -6.31 14.45
CA ALA A 68 -3.32 -6.41 13.91
C ALA A 68 -3.23 -5.79 12.50
N ALA A 69 -4.23 -6.02 11.65
CA ALA A 69 -4.27 -5.43 10.32
C ALA A 69 -4.31 -3.89 10.37
N PHE A 70 -5.13 -3.28 11.24
CA PHE A 70 -5.14 -1.82 11.40
C PHE A 70 -3.82 -1.28 11.94
N ARG A 71 -3.22 -1.93 12.95
CA ARG A 71 -1.90 -1.52 13.48
C ARG A 71 -0.81 -1.60 12.42
N ASN A 72 -0.82 -2.66 11.61
CA ASN A 72 0.13 -2.83 10.51
C ASN A 72 -0.08 -1.78 9.42
N ALA A 73 -1.33 -1.57 8.99
CA ALA A 73 -1.68 -0.55 8.00
C ALA A 73 -1.25 0.85 8.48
N ARG A 74 -1.45 1.16 9.76
CA ARG A 74 -1.02 2.41 10.38
C ARG A 74 0.49 2.61 10.26
N TYR A 75 1.27 1.61 10.64
CA TYR A 75 2.73 1.65 10.53
C TYR A 75 3.16 1.86 9.07
N LEU A 76 2.56 1.14 8.13
CA LEU A 76 2.86 1.22 6.70
C LEU A 76 2.50 2.60 6.12
N VAL A 77 1.35 3.19 6.51
CA VAL A 77 0.97 4.57 6.16
C VAL A 77 2.01 5.57 6.62
N SER A 78 2.54 5.43 7.84
CA SER A 78 3.59 6.33 8.35
C SER A 78 4.91 6.27 7.57
N ARG A 79 5.06 5.26 6.69
CA ARG A 79 6.22 5.03 5.83
C ARG A 79 5.88 5.17 4.34
N GLU A 80 4.72 5.74 4.01
CA GLU A 80 4.21 5.86 2.63
C GLU A 80 4.11 4.52 1.86
N ARG A 81 4.10 3.39 2.57
CA ARG A 81 3.94 2.04 2.00
C ARG A 81 2.47 1.71 1.78
N PHE A 82 1.79 2.59 1.04
CA PHE A 82 0.34 2.55 0.88
C PHE A 82 -0.15 1.28 0.18
N TRP A 83 0.62 0.71 -0.75
CA TRP A 83 0.23 -0.56 -1.38
C TRP A 83 0.18 -1.71 -0.36
N GLU A 84 1.14 -1.76 0.56
CA GLU A 84 1.14 -2.80 1.60
C GLU A 84 0.10 -2.53 2.68
N ALA A 85 -0.15 -1.25 3.01
CA ALA A 85 -1.23 -0.87 3.91
C ALA A 85 -2.60 -1.29 3.34
N HIS A 86 -2.79 -1.13 2.02
CA HIS A 86 -3.96 -1.61 1.29
C HIS A 86 -4.15 -3.12 1.47
N GLU A 87 -3.11 -3.93 1.20
CA GLU A 87 -3.17 -5.38 1.37
C GLU A 87 -3.51 -5.79 2.82
N ALA A 88 -2.91 -5.11 3.82
CA ALA A 88 -3.19 -5.37 5.23
C ALA A 88 -4.68 -5.09 5.56
N LEU A 89 -5.25 -4.01 5.04
CA LEU A 89 -6.65 -3.67 5.25
C LEU A 89 -7.60 -4.63 4.52
N GLU A 90 -7.22 -5.18 3.36
CA GLU A 90 -8.02 -6.20 2.69
C GLU A 90 -8.20 -7.46 3.55
N ASP A 91 -7.18 -7.85 4.33
CA ASP A 91 -7.28 -8.98 5.24
C ASP A 91 -8.32 -8.73 6.35
N ALA A 92 -8.38 -7.51 6.91
CA ALA A 92 -9.43 -7.10 7.85
C ALA A 92 -10.82 -7.03 7.18
N TRP A 93 -10.89 -6.57 5.93
CA TRP A 93 -12.12 -6.47 5.17
C TRP A 93 -12.73 -7.84 4.87
N ARG A 94 -11.90 -8.84 4.55
CA ARG A 94 -12.33 -10.22 4.27
C ARG A 94 -13.08 -10.84 5.45
N SER A 95 -12.65 -10.55 6.68
CA SER A 95 -13.27 -11.07 7.91
C SER A 95 -14.41 -10.21 8.46
N ALA A 96 -14.64 -9.01 7.92
CA ALA A 96 -15.70 -8.10 8.35
C ALA A 96 -17.03 -8.32 7.61
N TYR A 97 -18.12 -7.86 8.24
CA TYR A 97 -19.49 -7.95 7.74
C TYR A 97 -20.28 -6.65 8.02
N GLY A 98 -21.37 -6.45 7.27
CA GLY A 98 -22.28 -5.33 7.45
C GLY A 98 -21.59 -3.96 7.34
N SER A 99 -22.07 -2.99 8.11
CA SER A 99 -21.58 -1.60 8.07
C SER A 99 -20.10 -1.45 8.39
N ARG A 100 -19.52 -2.32 9.23
CA ARG A 100 -18.07 -2.34 9.50
C ARG A 100 -17.29 -2.67 8.23
N LYS A 101 -17.76 -3.62 7.41
CA LYS A 101 -17.12 -3.99 6.15
C LYS A 101 -17.08 -2.81 5.18
N ASP A 102 -18.17 -2.05 5.08
CA ASP A 102 -18.26 -0.88 4.20
C ASP A 102 -17.29 0.24 4.64
N ARG A 103 -17.14 0.44 5.95
CA ARG A 103 -16.19 1.43 6.48
C ARG A 103 -14.73 1.01 6.30
N ILE A 104 -14.40 -0.27 6.43
CA ILE A 104 -13.06 -0.78 6.07
C ILE A 104 -12.82 -0.61 4.56
N GLN A 105 -13.83 -0.86 3.73
CA GLN A 105 -13.72 -0.64 2.29
C GLN A 105 -13.42 0.82 1.94
N ALA A 106 -14.00 1.76 2.69
CA ALA A 106 -13.69 3.17 2.55
C ALA A 106 -12.23 3.49 2.96
N LEU A 107 -11.72 2.93 4.07
CA LEU A 107 -10.29 3.04 4.40
C LEU A 107 -9.39 2.50 3.30
N ILE A 108 -9.75 1.35 2.70
CA ILE A 108 -9.03 0.77 1.56
C ILE A 108 -9.01 1.76 0.39
N TRP A 109 -10.12 2.42 0.08
CA TRP A 109 -10.17 3.44 -0.99
C TRP A 109 -9.30 4.66 -0.70
N ILE A 110 -9.23 5.13 0.55
CA ILE A 110 -8.36 6.24 0.96
C ILE A 110 -6.89 5.87 0.75
N VAL A 111 -6.48 4.68 1.21
CA VAL A 111 -5.10 4.20 1.04
C VAL A 111 -4.80 3.94 -0.44
N ALA A 112 -5.74 3.38 -1.20
CA ALA A 112 -5.57 3.19 -2.64
C ALA A 112 -5.48 4.52 -3.41
N ALA A 113 -6.14 5.59 -2.96
CA ALA A 113 -5.97 6.92 -3.52
C ALA A 113 -4.50 7.38 -3.41
N GLN A 114 -3.86 7.15 -2.26
CA GLN A 114 -2.43 7.43 -2.08
C GLN A 114 -1.57 6.60 -3.04
N VAL A 115 -1.88 5.30 -3.22
CA VAL A 115 -1.19 4.44 -4.22
C VAL A 115 -1.30 5.02 -5.63
N HIS A 116 -2.50 5.45 -6.05
CA HIS A 116 -2.70 6.05 -7.36
C HIS A 116 -1.94 7.37 -7.52
N TRP A 117 -1.87 8.19 -6.47
CA TRP A 117 -1.04 9.39 -6.47
C TRP A 117 0.45 9.05 -6.67
N GLN A 118 0.98 8.05 -5.95
CA GLN A 118 2.37 7.59 -6.11
C GLN A 118 2.70 7.14 -7.54
N MET A 119 1.71 6.67 -8.29
CA MET A 119 1.84 6.25 -9.69
C MET A 119 1.60 7.39 -10.69
N GLY A 120 1.42 8.64 -10.22
CA GLY A 120 1.14 9.81 -11.07
C GLY A 120 -0.30 9.88 -11.58
N GLN A 121 -1.25 9.21 -10.93
CA GLN A 121 -2.65 9.11 -11.37
C GLN A 121 -3.56 9.98 -10.48
N ALA A 122 -3.28 11.28 -10.45
CA ALA A 122 -3.91 12.25 -9.55
C ALA A 122 -5.45 12.28 -9.62
N ASP A 123 -6.03 12.31 -10.82
CA ASP A 123 -7.50 12.36 -10.98
C ASP A 123 -8.19 11.12 -10.39
N THR A 124 -7.57 9.95 -10.58
CA THR A 124 -8.06 8.70 -10.00
C THR A 124 -7.95 8.72 -8.47
N ALA A 125 -6.83 9.23 -7.94
CA ALA A 125 -6.62 9.37 -6.51
C ALA A 125 -7.71 10.23 -5.86
N VAL A 126 -7.93 11.45 -6.36
CA VAL A 126 -8.93 12.38 -5.83
C VAL A 126 -10.34 11.78 -5.89
N ARG A 127 -10.72 11.16 -7.01
CA ARG A 127 -12.03 10.53 -7.15
C ARG A 127 -12.25 9.38 -6.16
N MET A 128 -11.24 8.56 -5.93
CA MET A 128 -11.33 7.45 -4.97
C MET A 128 -11.43 7.95 -3.53
N HIS A 129 -10.67 8.99 -3.19
CA HIS A 129 -10.73 9.62 -1.88
C HIS A 129 -12.11 10.22 -1.60
N GLN A 130 -12.67 10.99 -2.54
CA GLN A 130 -13.99 11.60 -2.36
C GLN A 130 -15.08 10.54 -2.10
N LYS A 131 -15.07 9.46 -2.87
CA LYS A 131 -16.00 8.33 -2.68
C LYS A 131 -15.89 7.74 -1.27
N ALA A 132 -14.69 7.68 -0.70
CA ALA A 132 -14.48 7.14 0.63
C ALA A 132 -14.94 8.08 1.74
N MET A 133 -14.76 9.39 1.56
CA MET A 133 -15.21 10.41 2.52
C MET A 133 -16.73 10.37 2.72
N ASP A 134 -17.50 10.14 1.67
CA ASP A 134 -18.96 9.99 1.76
C ASP A 134 -19.36 8.82 2.67
N VAL A 135 -18.60 7.73 2.66
CA VAL A 135 -18.88 6.53 3.49
C VAL A 135 -18.43 6.71 4.94
N ILE A 136 -17.28 7.34 5.16
CA ILE A 136 -16.72 7.56 6.52
C ILE A 136 -17.31 8.82 7.18
N SER A 137 -18.05 9.65 6.44
CA SER A 137 -18.61 10.93 6.91
C SER A 137 -17.54 11.84 7.52
N SER A 138 -16.45 12.03 6.77
CA SER A 138 -15.33 12.92 7.12
C SER A 138 -15.16 13.99 6.06
N ASP A 139 -14.66 15.15 6.48
CA ASP A 139 -14.34 16.32 5.67
C ASP A 139 -12.83 16.43 5.36
N LEU A 140 -12.05 15.37 5.61
CA LEU A 140 -10.63 15.35 5.29
C LEU A 140 -10.45 15.49 3.77
N GLU A 141 -9.90 16.62 3.33
CA GLU A 141 -9.56 16.82 1.93
C GLU A 141 -8.42 15.90 1.49
N PHE A 142 -8.38 15.55 0.21
CA PHE A 142 -7.28 14.75 -0.31
C PHE A 142 -5.98 15.56 -0.27
N HIS A 143 -4.95 15.00 0.35
CA HIS A 143 -3.58 15.45 0.22
C HIS A 143 -2.63 14.24 0.25
N TYR A 144 -1.38 14.49 -0.13
CA TYR A 144 -0.32 13.50 -0.10
C TYR A 144 0.90 14.05 0.67
N PRO A 145 1.54 13.26 1.54
CA PRO A 145 1.09 11.94 1.99
C PRO A 145 -0.04 12.04 3.03
N LEU A 146 -0.91 11.03 3.08
CA LEU A 146 -1.75 10.80 4.24
C LEU A 146 -0.87 10.49 5.46
N THR A 147 -1.04 11.23 6.54
CA THR A 147 -0.27 11.03 7.76
C THR A 147 -0.86 9.92 8.61
N ALA A 148 -0.03 9.39 9.50
CA ALA A 148 -0.46 8.40 10.48
C ALA A 148 -1.55 8.99 11.40
N ASN A 149 -1.44 10.25 11.84
CA ASN A 149 -2.44 10.86 12.73
C ASN A 149 -3.81 11.00 12.05
N GLU A 150 -3.85 11.44 10.79
CA GLU A 150 -5.11 11.46 10.01
C GLU A 150 -5.67 10.05 9.85
N PHE A 151 -4.82 9.05 9.61
CA PHE A 151 -5.25 7.67 9.52
C PHE A 151 -5.85 7.14 10.84
N ASP A 152 -5.31 7.53 12.01
CA ASP A 152 -5.92 7.18 13.31
C ASP A 152 -7.32 7.79 13.46
N HIS A 153 -7.48 9.05 13.03
CA HIS A 153 -8.80 9.70 13.02
C HIS A 153 -9.79 8.96 12.13
N LEU A 154 -9.35 8.47 10.97
CA LEU A 154 -10.18 7.68 10.06
C LEU A 154 -10.52 6.30 10.64
N ILE A 155 -9.56 5.60 11.26
CA ILE A 155 -9.80 4.31 11.92
C ILE A 155 -10.83 4.44 13.04
N SER A 156 -10.83 5.54 13.79
CA SER A 156 -11.80 5.77 14.88
C SER A 156 -13.28 5.79 14.43
N ARG A 157 -13.51 5.87 13.11
CA ARG A 157 -14.85 5.88 12.50
C ARG A 157 -15.30 4.49 12.05
N VAL A 158 -14.44 3.47 12.04
CA VAL A 158 -14.73 2.11 11.51
C VAL A 158 -15.40 1.21 12.53
#